data_AF-A0A815QA59-F1
#
_entry.id   AF-A0A815QA59-F1
#
_cell.length_a   1.000
_cell.length_b   1.000
_cell.length_c   1.000
_cell.angle_alpha   90.00
_cell.angle_beta   90.00
_cell.angle_gamma   90.00
#
_symmetry.space_group_name_H-M   'P 1'
#
loop_
_entity.id
_entity.type
_entity.pdbx_description
1 polymer ?
#
loop_
_entity_poly.entity_id
_entity_poly.type
_entity_poly.pdbx_seq_one_letter_code
_entity_poly.pdbx_strand_id
1 'polypeptide(L)'
;MKFDDVQKIFYENIHRRYHRYCRELFAQLICLDLNIKPAYLFDLFPFSIQNMRNLLNSLSNYLSFHSIILKYSLNDIIILNSSQLSKLIHPSISVLIIDLNTMTTTDCHPMLDKIRDHLSWIDTRQNQQIDFDNETNEEWSNLIQSLNHTTVFGYILGYPFIYFYSSTLLLNVTTLRNFRLYIKINDYNNEILLYSFSCPIHSNIDQKQIESTINNFFSLLSIKMNSNPMIKSYHLDNQIKEQSTWCL
;
A
#
# COMPACT_ATOMS: atom_id res chain seq x y z
N MET A 1 7.38 -16.90 12.83
CA MET A 1 6.01 -17.21 13.27
C MET A 1 5.27 -17.89 12.14
N LYS A 2 4.60 -19.00 12.42
CA LYS A 2 3.71 -19.67 11.45
C LYS A 2 2.28 -19.17 11.57
N PHE A 3 1.51 -19.25 10.48
CA PHE A 3 0.09 -18.90 10.55
C PHE A 3 -0.68 -19.76 11.56
N ASP A 4 -0.35 -21.05 11.64
CA ASP A 4 -1.01 -21.98 12.56
C ASP A 4 -0.83 -21.56 14.03
N ASP A 5 0.26 -20.85 14.36
CA ASP A 5 0.53 -20.34 15.71
C ASP A 5 -0.47 -19.23 16.11
N VAL A 6 -1.04 -18.52 15.13
CA VAL A 6 -1.94 -17.37 15.33
C VAL A 6 -3.30 -17.52 14.65
N GLN A 7 -3.57 -18.66 14.03
CA GLN A 7 -4.80 -18.90 13.26
C GLN A 7 -6.04 -18.64 14.10
N LYS A 8 -6.01 -19.08 15.37
CA LYS A 8 -7.10 -18.86 16.32
C LYS A 8 -7.39 -17.38 16.52
N ILE A 9 -6.36 -16.54 16.64
CA ILE A 9 -6.48 -15.08 16.77
C ILE A 9 -7.22 -14.51 15.56
N PHE A 10 -6.84 -14.93 14.34
CA PHE A 10 -7.53 -14.52 13.12
C PHE A 10 -9.00 -14.95 13.12
N TYR A 11 -9.31 -16.19 13.52
CA TYR A 11 -10.66 -16.72 13.47
C TYR A 11 -11.59 -16.17 14.54
N GLU A 12 -11.05 -15.74 15.67
CA GLU A 12 -11.80 -15.06 16.74
C GLU A 12 -12.14 -13.62 16.37
N ASN A 13 -11.26 -12.94 15.63
CA ASN A 13 -11.45 -11.54 15.28
C ASN A 13 -12.17 -11.37 13.93
N ILE A 14 -11.95 -12.27 12.96
CA ILE A 14 -12.48 -12.20 11.59
C ILE A 14 -13.72 -13.05 11.42
N HIS A 15 -14.79 -12.45 10.89
CA HIS A 15 -16.04 -13.15 10.61
C HIS A 15 -15.82 -14.33 9.65
N ARG A 16 -16.42 -15.48 9.95
CA ARG A 16 -16.20 -16.78 9.27
C ARG A 16 -16.19 -16.72 7.73
N ARG A 17 -17.12 -15.95 7.13
CA ARG A 17 -17.20 -15.78 5.67
C ARG A 17 -15.93 -15.19 5.02
N TYR A 18 -15.02 -14.61 5.81
CA TYR A 18 -13.77 -13.99 5.36
C TYR A 18 -12.52 -14.77 5.77
N HIS A 19 -12.67 -15.94 6.40
CA HIS A 19 -11.52 -16.76 6.81
C HIS A 19 -10.59 -17.16 5.67
N ARG A 20 -11.11 -17.21 4.43
CA ARG A 20 -10.31 -17.46 3.23
C ARG A 20 -9.21 -16.41 2.98
N TYR A 21 -9.37 -15.19 3.50
CA TYR A 21 -8.43 -14.09 3.33
C TYR A 21 -7.42 -13.97 4.48
N CYS A 22 -7.59 -14.71 5.58
CA CYS A 22 -6.71 -14.60 6.75
C CYS A 22 -5.24 -14.87 6.42
N ARG A 23 -4.98 -15.82 5.50
CA ARG A 23 -3.62 -16.17 5.08
C ARG A 23 -2.95 -15.04 4.30
N GLU A 24 -3.70 -14.40 3.42
CA GLU A 24 -3.24 -13.21 2.69
C GLU A 24 -2.99 -12.06 3.65
N LEU A 25 -3.96 -11.72 4.51
CA LEU A 25 -3.79 -10.67 5.52
C LEU A 25 -2.58 -10.93 6.42
N PHE A 26 -2.41 -12.15 6.91
CA PHE A 26 -1.24 -12.52 7.70
C PHE A 26 0.07 -12.26 6.96
N ALA A 27 0.17 -12.67 5.69
CA ALA A 27 1.37 -12.43 4.90
C ALA A 27 1.64 -10.93 4.70
N GLN A 28 0.59 -10.13 4.48
CA GLN A 28 0.71 -8.68 4.37
C GLN A 28 1.21 -8.05 5.68
N LEU A 29 0.71 -8.52 6.83
CA LEU A 29 1.15 -8.08 8.16
C LEU A 29 2.59 -8.50 8.45
N ILE A 30 3.02 -9.69 8.06
CA ILE A 30 4.43 -10.11 8.12
C ILE A 30 5.29 -9.17 7.26
N CYS A 31 4.87 -8.80 6.06
CA CYS A 31 5.63 -7.86 5.23
C CYS A 31 5.72 -6.45 5.81
N LEU A 32 4.69 -6.00 6.54
CA LEU A 32 4.73 -4.76 7.31
C LEU A 32 5.76 -4.87 8.44
N ASP A 33 5.72 -5.95 9.21
CA ASP A 33 6.64 -6.23 10.32
C ASP A 33 8.11 -6.27 9.86
N LEU A 34 8.35 -6.98 8.76
CA LEU A 34 9.67 -7.11 8.13
C LEU A 34 10.12 -5.86 7.38
N ASN A 35 9.39 -4.76 7.47
CA ASN A 35 9.76 -3.50 6.84
C ASN A 35 9.92 -3.59 5.31
N ILE A 36 9.27 -4.57 4.67
CA ILE A 36 9.27 -4.78 3.22
C ILE A 36 8.42 -3.71 2.56
N LYS A 37 7.25 -3.42 3.16
CA LYS A 37 6.36 -2.35 2.71
C LYS A 37 5.93 -1.46 3.89
N PRO A 38 5.56 -0.19 3.65
CA PRO A 38 5.18 0.75 4.70
C PRO A 38 3.72 0.60 5.16
N ALA A 39 2.84 0.19 4.25
CA ALA A 39 1.41 0.16 4.51
C ALA A 39 0.68 -0.98 3.81
N TYR A 40 -0.52 -1.28 4.30
CA TYR A 40 -1.46 -2.18 3.66
C TYR A 40 -2.84 -1.56 3.60
N LEU A 41 -3.39 -1.42 2.38
CA LEU A 41 -4.79 -1.12 2.17
C LEU A 41 -5.56 -2.44 2.29
N PHE A 42 -6.44 -2.51 3.27
CA PHE A 42 -7.34 -3.63 3.46
C PHE A 42 -8.74 -3.16 3.10
N ASP A 43 -9.23 -3.66 1.97
CA ASP A 43 -10.63 -3.55 1.60
C ASP A 43 -11.41 -4.30 2.68
N LEU A 44 -12.02 -3.53 3.59
CA LEU A 44 -12.91 -4.04 4.61
C LEU A 44 -14.01 -4.80 3.87
N PHE A 45 -13.95 -6.11 4.01
CA PHE A 45 -15.16 -6.85 4.29
C PHE A 45 -15.95 -6.13 5.40
N PRO A 46 -17.27 -6.26 5.57
CA PRO A 46 -18.05 -5.72 6.70
C PRO A 46 -17.48 -6.16 8.07
N PHE A 47 -16.40 -5.51 8.44
CA PHE A 47 -15.38 -5.83 9.41
C PHE A 47 -15.11 -4.48 10.06
N SER A 48 -15.42 -4.37 11.33
CA SER A 48 -15.27 -3.09 12.01
C SER A 48 -13.80 -2.78 12.24
N ILE A 49 -13.47 -1.49 12.31
CA ILE A 49 -12.13 -1.05 12.68
C ILE A 49 -11.76 -1.57 14.08
N GLN A 50 -12.73 -1.62 14.99
CA GLN A 50 -12.54 -2.22 16.31
C GLN A 50 -12.08 -3.68 16.24
N ASN A 51 -12.63 -4.48 15.32
CA ASN A 51 -12.16 -5.86 15.13
C ASN A 51 -10.74 -5.89 14.56
N MET A 52 -10.36 -4.94 13.70
CA MET A 52 -8.98 -4.81 13.24
C MET A 52 -8.03 -4.47 14.38
N ARG A 53 -8.40 -3.52 15.26
CA ARG A 53 -7.65 -3.20 16.48
C ARG A 53 -7.47 -4.42 17.36
N ASN A 54 -8.55 -5.12 17.64
CA ASN A 54 -8.50 -6.33 18.48
C ASN A 54 -7.57 -7.39 17.87
N LEU A 55 -7.62 -7.57 16.55
CA LEU A 55 -6.72 -8.46 15.82
C LEU A 55 -5.25 -8.01 15.96
N LEU A 56 -4.92 -6.77 15.64
CA LEU A 56 -3.55 -6.25 15.69
C LEU A 56 -2.99 -6.23 17.12
N ASN A 57 -3.80 -5.85 18.11
CA ASN A 57 -3.43 -5.91 19.51
C ASN A 57 -3.14 -7.35 19.95
N SER A 58 -3.95 -8.31 19.52
CA SER A 58 -3.69 -9.73 19.84
C SER A 58 -2.43 -10.26 19.15
N LEU A 59 -2.10 -9.75 17.96
CA LEU A 59 -0.90 -10.11 17.21
C LEU A 59 0.36 -9.38 17.69
N SER A 60 0.26 -8.33 18.51
CA SER A 60 1.41 -7.57 19.02
C SER A 60 2.39 -8.39 19.86
N ASN A 61 1.96 -9.53 20.39
CA ASN A 61 2.85 -10.49 21.05
C ASN A 61 3.75 -11.27 20.07
N TYR A 62 3.45 -11.21 18.78
CA TYR A 62 4.13 -11.98 17.74
C TYR A 62 4.72 -11.10 16.62
N LEU A 63 4.17 -9.91 16.44
CA LEU A 63 4.61 -8.90 15.49
C LEU A 63 5.27 -7.77 16.29
N SER A 64 6.41 -7.30 15.81
CA SER A 64 7.22 -6.28 16.48
C SER A 64 6.89 -4.85 16.03
N PHE A 65 6.09 -4.68 14.98
CA PHE A 65 5.72 -3.36 14.51
C PHE A 65 4.58 -2.72 15.32
N HIS A 66 4.67 -1.40 15.47
CA HIS A 66 3.59 -0.59 16.00
C HIS A 66 2.69 -0.13 14.84
N SER A 67 1.41 -0.48 14.91
CA SER A 67 0.45 -0.22 13.84
C SER A 67 -0.31 1.09 14.05
N ILE A 68 -0.41 1.91 13.01
CA ILE A 68 -1.39 3.01 12.92
C ILE A 68 -2.49 2.57 11.95
N ILE A 69 -3.75 2.69 12.35
CA ILE A 69 -4.90 2.38 11.48
C ILE A 69 -5.52 3.70 11.05
N LEU A 70 -5.62 3.92 9.74
CA LEU A 70 -6.32 5.06 9.16
C LEU A 70 -7.60 4.58 8.51
N LYS A 71 -8.74 5.14 8.92
CA LYS A 71 -10.00 4.97 8.19
C LYS A 71 -10.04 5.90 7.00
N TYR A 72 -10.35 5.36 5.83
CA TYR A 72 -10.40 6.16 4.61
C TYR A 72 -11.83 6.27 4.05
N SER A 73 -12.57 5.16 3.99
CA SER A 73 -13.94 5.14 3.51
C SER A 73 -14.82 4.34 4.48
N LEU A 74 -16.09 4.14 4.11
CA LEU A 74 -16.95 3.20 4.83
C LEU A 74 -16.33 1.79 4.88
N ASN A 75 -15.57 1.41 3.85
CA ASN A 75 -15.09 0.05 3.65
C ASN A 75 -13.57 -0.06 3.47
N ASP A 76 -12.75 0.98 3.61
CA ASP A 76 -11.30 0.80 3.43
C ASP A 76 -10.52 1.36 4.62
N ILE A 77 -9.56 0.56 5.08
CA ILE A 77 -8.59 0.95 6.10
C ILE A 77 -7.17 0.79 5.57
N ILE A 78 -6.30 1.68 6.03
CA ILE A 78 -4.86 1.59 5.80
C ILE A 78 -4.20 1.24 7.13
N ILE A 79 -3.43 0.15 7.14
CA ILE A 79 -2.60 -0.25 8.27
C ILE A 79 -1.16 0.18 7.96
N LEU A 80 -0.64 1.11 8.73
CA LEU A 80 0.72 1.64 8.61
C LEU A 80 1.62 1.03 9.68
N ASN A 81 2.87 0.78 9.30
CA ASN A 81 3.94 0.56 10.26
C ASN A 81 4.53 1.92 10.66
N SER A 82 4.36 2.34 11.92
CA SER A 82 4.83 3.64 12.38
C SER A 82 6.34 3.84 12.20
N SER A 83 7.14 2.77 12.33
CA SER A 83 8.60 2.84 12.13
C SER A 83 8.98 3.16 10.68
N GLN A 84 8.06 3.02 9.73
CA GLN A 84 8.25 3.39 8.32
C GLN A 84 7.67 4.75 7.96
N LEU A 85 6.86 5.36 8.84
CA LEU A 85 6.21 6.63 8.56
C LEU A 85 7.24 7.75 8.30
N SER A 86 8.31 7.79 9.12
CA SER A 86 9.43 8.72 8.94
C SER A 86 10.12 8.59 7.57
N LYS A 87 10.15 7.39 6.99
CA LYS A 87 10.68 7.20 5.64
C LYS A 87 9.78 7.87 4.63
N LEU A 88 8.46 7.64 4.71
CA LEU A 88 7.47 8.27 3.82
C LEU A 88 7.49 9.80 3.85
N ILE A 89 7.88 10.38 4.98
CA ILE A 89 8.03 11.84 5.16
C ILE A 89 9.33 12.37 4.55
N HIS A 90 10.37 11.53 4.49
CA HIS A 90 11.72 11.97 4.15
C HIS A 90 11.80 12.55 2.71
N PRO A 91 12.41 13.74 2.51
CA PRO A 91 12.47 14.37 1.18
C PRO A 91 13.22 13.56 0.12
N SER A 92 14.10 12.65 0.54
CA SER A 92 14.85 11.78 -0.39
C SER A 92 14.01 10.65 -0.97
N ILE A 93 12.76 10.45 -0.53
CA ILE A 93 11.87 9.52 -1.21
C ILE A 93 11.54 10.08 -2.58
N SER A 94 12.12 9.42 -3.58
CA SER A 94 11.81 9.62 -4.99
C SER A 94 10.68 8.67 -5.36
N VAL A 95 9.61 9.23 -5.92
CA VAL A 95 8.48 8.52 -6.48
C VAL A 95 8.22 9.14 -7.84
N LEU A 96 8.11 8.30 -8.87
CA LEU A 96 7.78 8.76 -10.21
C LEU A 96 6.29 9.10 -10.27
N ILE A 97 5.95 10.29 -10.75
CA ILE A 97 4.56 10.70 -10.89
C ILE A 97 4.17 10.54 -12.34
N ILE A 98 3.08 9.83 -12.58
CA ILE A 98 2.44 9.71 -13.89
C ILE A 98 1.28 10.71 -13.89
N ASP A 99 1.48 11.84 -14.57
CA ASP A 99 0.42 12.82 -14.80
C ASP A 99 -0.45 12.30 -15.95
N LEU A 100 -1.66 11.86 -15.60
CA LEU A 100 -2.62 11.32 -16.55
C LEU A 100 -3.37 12.43 -17.31
N ASN A 101 -3.28 13.70 -16.88
CA ASN A 101 -3.85 14.83 -17.63
C ASN A 101 -3.05 15.10 -18.90
N THR A 102 -1.72 15.04 -18.78
CA THR A 102 -0.78 15.31 -19.88
C THR A 102 -0.22 14.04 -20.50
N MET A 103 -0.44 12.88 -19.87
CA MET A 103 0.16 11.59 -20.22
C MET A 103 1.69 11.69 -20.24
N THR A 104 2.28 12.25 -19.19
CA THR A 104 3.73 12.40 -19.02
C THR A 104 4.18 11.94 -17.64
N THR A 105 5.49 11.77 -17.48
CA THR A 105 6.11 11.51 -16.18
C THR A 105 6.76 12.76 -15.59
N THR A 106 6.78 12.89 -14.27
CA THR A 106 7.53 13.91 -13.54
C THR A 106 8.05 13.35 -12.22
N ASP A 107 9.22 13.80 -11.78
CA ASP A 107 9.81 13.41 -10.49
C ASP A 107 9.48 14.42 -9.37
N CYS A 108 8.89 15.56 -9.72
CA CYS A 108 8.55 16.62 -8.79
C CYS A 108 7.11 17.10 -8.98
N HIS A 109 6.40 17.24 -7.85
CA HIS A 109 5.10 17.90 -7.82
C HIS A 109 4.81 18.41 -6.40
N PRO A 110 4.23 19.63 -6.24
CA PRO A 110 3.89 20.20 -4.93
C PRO A 110 2.92 19.33 -4.09
N MET A 111 2.26 18.35 -4.71
CA MET A 111 1.37 17.42 -4.00
C MET A 111 2.13 16.49 -3.06
N LEU A 112 3.39 16.16 -3.39
CA LEU A 112 4.20 15.30 -2.53
C LEU A 112 4.43 15.96 -1.18
N ASP A 113 4.64 17.28 -1.18
CA ASP A 113 4.81 18.06 0.04
C ASP A 113 3.52 18.05 0.86
N LYS A 114 2.34 18.22 0.24
CA LYS A 114 1.05 18.09 0.93
C LYS A 114 0.87 16.71 1.60
N ILE A 115 1.25 15.63 0.92
CA ILE A 115 1.17 14.28 1.49
C ILE A 115 2.16 14.14 2.65
N ARG A 116 3.41 14.58 2.48
CA ARG A 116 4.45 14.53 3.52
C ARG A 116 4.09 15.36 4.74
N ASP A 117 3.53 16.55 4.55
CA ASP A 117 3.05 17.42 5.63
C ASP A 117 1.98 16.71 6.45
N HIS A 118 1.01 16.07 5.79
CA HIS A 118 -0.02 15.31 6.47
C HIS A 118 0.53 14.08 7.20
N LEU A 119 1.46 13.34 6.58
CA LEU A 119 2.12 12.22 7.25
C LEU A 119 2.96 12.67 8.46
N SER A 120 3.58 13.85 8.38
CA SER A 120 4.30 14.47 9.50
C SER A 120 3.36 14.85 10.65
N TRP A 121 2.17 15.34 10.33
CA TRP A 121 1.11 15.58 11.31
C TRP A 121 0.69 14.28 12.01
N ILE A 122 0.55 13.16 11.27
CA ILE A 122 0.26 11.85 11.87
C ILE A 122 1.40 11.41 12.80
N ASP A 123 2.65 11.52 12.34
CA ASP A 123 3.85 11.10 13.06
C ASP A 123 4.05 11.87 14.37
N THR A 124 3.79 13.18 14.37
CA THR A 124 3.89 14.02 15.58
C THR A 124 2.80 13.70 16.61
N ARG A 125 1.60 13.32 16.15
CA ARG A 125 0.43 13.09 17.02
C ARG A 125 0.26 11.64 17.49
N GLN A 126 0.95 10.67 16.89
CA GLN A 126 0.89 9.27 17.34
C GLN A 126 1.23 9.10 18.84
N ASN A 127 2.14 9.94 19.35
CA ASN A 127 2.55 9.93 20.76
C ASN A 127 1.52 10.54 21.71
N GLN A 128 0.47 11.19 21.17
CA GLN A 128 -0.60 11.84 21.92
C GLN A 128 -1.84 10.95 22.08
N GLN A 129 -1.75 9.65 21.73
CA GLN A 129 -2.86 8.67 21.80
C GLN A 129 -4.11 9.11 21.04
N ILE A 130 -3.92 9.76 19.89
CA ILE A 130 -5.06 10.16 19.06
C ILE A 130 -5.74 8.93 18.47
N ASP A 131 -7.06 8.89 18.62
CA ASP A 131 -7.91 7.87 18.03
C ASP A 131 -8.13 8.14 16.54
N PHE A 132 -7.17 7.72 15.72
CA PHE A 132 -7.26 7.77 14.26
C PHE A 132 -8.42 6.92 13.68
N ASP A 133 -9.17 6.17 14.49
CA ASP A 133 -10.36 5.44 14.03
C ASP A 133 -11.62 6.30 13.99
N ASN A 134 -11.69 7.31 14.85
CA ASN A 134 -12.89 8.14 15.06
C ASN A 134 -12.75 9.55 14.48
N GLU A 135 -11.53 9.99 14.19
CA GLU A 135 -11.36 11.24 13.48
C GLU A 135 -11.87 11.06 12.05
N THR A 136 -13.06 11.60 11.80
CA THR A 136 -13.29 12.51 10.69
C THR A 136 -12.13 13.49 10.64
N ASN A 137 -10.97 13.01 10.19
CA ASN A 137 -9.79 13.82 10.02
C ASN A 137 -10.12 14.67 8.81
N GLU A 138 -10.69 15.84 9.08
CA GLU A 138 -11.09 16.81 8.08
C GLU A 138 -9.87 17.14 7.22
N GLU A 139 -8.66 17.19 7.80
CA GLU A 139 -7.42 17.38 7.06
C GLU A 139 -7.10 16.20 6.12
N TRP A 140 -7.30 14.95 6.57
CA TRP A 140 -7.15 13.75 5.72
C TRP A 140 -8.18 13.74 4.60
N SER A 141 -9.44 14.03 4.92
CA SER A 141 -10.54 14.12 3.98
C SER A 141 -10.30 15.25 2.97
N ASN A 142 -9.83 16.40 3.41
CA ASN A 142 -9.48 17.56 2.59
C ASN A 142 -8.26 17.28 1.72
N LEU A 143 -7.22 16.63 2.26
CA LEU A 143 -6.06 16.19 1.49
C LEU A 143 -6.52 15.30 0.34
N ILE A 144 -7.32 14.29 0.68
CA ILE A 144 -7.89 13.34 -0.26
C ILE A 144 -8.80 14.01 -1.29
N GLN A 145 -9.63 14.98 -0.91
CA GLN A 145 -10.49 15.71 -1.85
C GLN A 145 -9.68 16.65 -2.74
N SER A 146 -8.57 17.21 -2.23
CA SER A 146 -7.69 18.11 -2.96
C SER A 146 -6.74 17.39 -3.92
N LEU A 147 -6.56 16.08 -3.72
CA LEU A 147 -5.77 15.17 -4.53
C LEU A 147 -6.67 14.05 -5.07
N ASN A 148 -6.11 13.04 -5.73
CA ASN A 148 -6.88 11.83 -6.03
C ASN A 148 -6.56 10.75 -5.01
N HIS A 149 -7.57 9.95 -4.68
CA HIS A 149 -7.48 8.82 -3.78
C HIS A 149 -6.30 7.89 -4.11
N THR A 150 -6.18 7.51 -5.38
CA THR A 150 -5.12 6.62 -5.88
C THR A 150 -3.73 7.23 -5.74
N THR A 151 -3.60 8.56 -5.78
CA THR A 151 -2.33 9.28 -5.57
C THR A 151 -1.85 9.10 -4.15
N VAL A 152 -2.72 9.43 -3.19
CA VAL A 152 -2.42 9.35 -1.75
C VAL A 152 -2.13 7.90 -1.37
N PHE A 153 -2.92 6.95 -1.87
CA PHE A 153 -2.72 5.54 -1.62
C PHE A 153 -1.43 4.99 -2.21
N GLY A 154 -1.16 5.27 -3.48
CA GLY A 154 0.07 4.80 -4.11
C GLY A 154 1.30 5.28 -3.32
N TYR A 155 1.28 6.52 -2.85
CA TYR A 155 2.38 7.08 -2.05
C TYR A 155 2.51 6.35 -0.71
N ILE A 156 1.41 6.22 0.03
CA ILE A 156 1.41 5.62 1.37
C ILE A 156 1.72 4.12 1.34
N LEU A 157 1.25 3.40 0.31
CA LEU A 157 1.58 1.99 0.08
C LEU A 157 3.05 1.79 -0.34
N GLY A 158 3.77 2.86 -0.65
CA GLY A 158 5.16 2.82 -1.10
C GLY A 158 5.29 2.25 -2.50
N TYR A 159 4.39 2.64 -3.41
CA TYR A 159 4.50 2.26 -4.82
C TYR A 159 5.65 3.01 -5.49
N PRO A 160 6.32 2.41 -6.49
CA PRO A 160 7.43 3.04 -7.20
C PRO A 160 6.99 4.27 -8.01
N PHE A 161 5.70 4.35 -8.32
CA PHE A 161 5.10 5.48 -8.98
C PHE A 161 3.66 5.70 -8.50
N ILE A 162 3.17 6.91 -8.69
CA ILE A 162 1.81 7.32 -8.34
C ILE A 162 1.16 8.08 -9.50
N TYR A 163 -0.15 8.10 -9.51
CA TYR A 163 -0.92 8.81 -10.52
C TYR A 163 -1.33 10.19 -10.05
N PHE A 164 -1.55 11.08 -11.00
CA PHE A 164 -2.21 12.35 -10.76
C PHE A 164 -3.16 12.67 -11.90
N TYR A 165 -4.36 13.15 -11.57
CA TYR A 165 -5.36 13.53 -12.56
C TYR A 165 -6.38 14.52 -12.02
N SER A 166 -6.96 15.33 -12.91
CA SER A 166 -8.14 16.11 -12.57
C SER A 166 -9.36 15.19 -12.57
N SER A 167 -10.24 15.33 -11.56
CA SER A 167 -11.52 14.60 -11.48
C SER A 167 -12.47 14.89 -12.63
N THR A 168 -12.21 15.94 -13.42
CA THR A 168 -12.98 16.33 -14.60
C THR A 168 -12.53 15.65 -15.89
N LEU A 169 -11.43 14.90 -15.87
CA LEU A 169 -10.84 14.33 -17.08
C LEU A 169 -11.37 12.93 -17.35
N LEU A 170 -11.88 12.70 -18.57
CA LEU A 170 -12.14 11.34 -19.06
C LEU A 170 -10.84 10.78 -19.65
N LEU A 171 -10.28 9.77 -18.97
CA LEU A 171 -9.06 9.12 -19.41
C LEU A 171 -9.36 8.10 -20.51
N ASN A 172 -8.95 8.41 -21.73
CA ASN A 172 -8.96 7.46 -22.83
C ASN A 172 -7.60 6.77 -22.94
N VAL A 173 -7.40 5.75 -22.11
CA VAL A 173 -6.23 4.86 -22.19
C VAL A 173 -6.75 3.45 -22.43
N THR A 174 -6.30 2.85 -23.53
CA THR A 174 -6.79 1.55 -24.00
C THR A 174 -5.89 0.37 -23.61
N THR A 175 -4.66 0.65 -23.15
CA THR A 175 -3.69 -0.41 -22.84
C THR A 175 -2.97 -0.13 -21.53
N LEU A 176 -2.96 -1.14 -20.66
CA LEU A 176 -2.29 -1.11 -19.37
C LEU A 176 -1.20 -2.17 -19.30
N ARG A 177 -0.09 -1.80 -18.67
CA ARG A 177 0.92 -2.74 -18.21
C ARG A 177 0.73 -2.99 -16.72
N ASN A 178 0.55 -4.24 -16.33
CA ASN A 178 0.39 -4.65 -14.94
C ASN A 178 1.71 -5.20 -14.42
N PHE A 179 2.11 -4.70 -13.26
CA PHE A 179 3.24 -5.19 -12.50
C PHE A 179 2.73 -5.82 -11.22
N ARG A 180 3.09 -7.09 -11.00
CA ARG A 180 2.65 -7.87 -9.86
C ARG A 180 3.84 -8.50 -9.17
N LEU A 181 4.05 -8.11 -7.92
CA LEU A 181 5.08 -8.72 -7.09
C LEU A 181 4.44 -9.80 -6.25
N TYR A 182 4.82 -11.04 -6.51
CA TYR A 182 4.41 -12.20 -5.73
C TYR A 182 5.51 -12.59 -4.75
N ILE A 183 5.10 -13.00 -3.55
CA ILE A 183 6.00 -13.54 -2.53
C ILE A 183 5.50 -14.91 -2.08
N LYS A 184 6.42 -15.73 -1.59
CA LYS A 184 6.13 -16.97 -0.90
C LYS A 184 6.78 -16.92 0.47
N ILE A 185 5.97 -17.03 1.51
CA ILE A 185 6.44 -17.13 2.89
C ILE A 185 6.56 -18.61 3.25
N ASN A 186 7.53 -18.99 4.08
CA ASN A 186 7.86 -20.40 4.37
C ASN A 186 6.67 -21.30 4.75
N ASP A 187 5.68 -20.74 5.43
CA ASP A 187 4.51 -21.48 5.94
C ASP A 187 3.36 -21.60 4.92
N TYR A 188 3.58 -21.10 3.70
CA TYR A 188 2.59 -21.13 2.63
C TYR A 188 3.12 -21.85 1.40
N ASN A 189 2.30 -22.76 0.88
CA ASN A 189 2.56 -23.40 -0.40
C ASN A 189 2.23 -22.48 -1.58
N ASN A 190 1.27 -21.58 -1.39
CA ASN A 190 0.80 -20.64 -2.40
C ASN A 190 1.59 -19.34 -2.35
N GLU A 191 1.73 -18.72 -3.52
CA GLU A 191 2.23 -17.36 -3.63
C GLU A 191 1.15 -16.36 -3.25
N ILE A 192 1.58 -15.22 -2.72
CA ILE A 192 0.73 -14.15 -2.23
C ILE A 192 1.12 -12.89 -2.98
N LEU A 193 0.13 -12.19 -3.50
CA LEU A 193 0.31 -10.93 -4.21
C LEU A 193 0.66 -9.84 -3.20
N LEU A 194 1.89 -9.35 -3.22
CA LEU A 194 2.36 -8.30 -2.31
C LEU A 194 2.08 -6.90 -2.86
N TYR A 195 2.39 -6.68 -4.13
CA TYR A 195 2.10 -5.42 -4.84
C TYR A 195 1.40 -5.71 -6.16
N SER A 196 0.45 -4.85 -6.52
CA SER A 196 -0.18 -4.85 -7.83
C SER A 196 -0.46 -3.43 -8.26
N PHE A 197 0.29 -2.95 -9.25
CA PHE A 197 0.07 -1.64 -9.83
C PHE A 197 0.07 -1.74 -11.36
N SER A 198 -0.77 -0.94 -11.98
CA SER A 198 -0.84 -0.82 -13.43
C SER A 198 -0.02 0.37 -13.89
N CYS A 199 0.15 0.56 -15.19
CA CYS A 199 0.63 1.79 -15.79
C CYS A 199 -0.01 1.93 -17.18
N PRO A 200 -0.48 3.13 -17.57
CA PRO A 200 -0.88 3.41 -18.95
C PRO A 200 0.28 3.20 -19.92
N ILE A 201 0.00 2.57 -21.07
CA ILE A 201 0.91 2.53 -22.21
C ILE A 201 0.49 3.64 -23.17
N HIS A 202 1.31 4.67 -23.29
CA HIS A 202 1.05 5.83 -24.14
C HIS A 202 2.35 6.37 -24.73
N SER A 203 2.31 6.95 -25.94
CA SER A 203 3.51 7.42 -26.66
C SER A 203 4.28 8.51 -25.91
N ASN A 204 3.57 9.30 -25.11
CA ASN A 204 4.14 10.42 -24.36
C ASN A 204 4.64 10.02 -22.95
N ILE A 205 4.34 8.79 -22.52
CA ILE A 205 4.78 8.27 -21.23
C ILE A 205 6.07 7.51 -21.46
N ASP A 206 7.15 7.93 -20.80
CA ASP A 206 8.44 7.26 -20.89
C ASP A 206 8.39 5.88 -20.22
N GLN A 207 8.05 4.86 -20.99
CA GLN A 207 7.98 3.48 -20.53
C GLN A 207 9.34 2.95 -20.06
N LYS A 208 10.45 3.47 -20.60
CA LYS A 208 11.79 3.05 -20.18
C LYS A 208 12.11 3.61 -18.79
N GLN A 209 11.74 4.86 -18.53
CA GLN A 209 11.85 5.45 -17.19
C GLN A 209 11.03 4.62 -16.19
N ILE A 210 9.79 4.26 -16.53
CA ILE A 210 8.92 3.45 -15.67
C ILE A 210 9.54 2.08 -15.39
N GLU A 211 10.01 1.37 -16.41
CA GLU A 211 10.68 0.07 -16.25
C GLU A 211 11.93 0.20 -15.37
N SER A 212 12.75 1.25 -15.58
CA SER A 212 13.94 1.52 -14.77
C SER A 212 13.59 1.75 -13.30
N THR A 213 12.58 2.60 -13.03
CA THR A 213 12.10 2.88 -11.67
C THR A 213 11.59 1.61 -10.98
N ILE A 214 10.81 0.78 -11.67
CA ILE A 214 10.28 -0.48 -11.12
C ILE A 214 11.40 -1.48 -10.86
N ASN A 215 12.34 -1.63 -11.79
CA ASN A 215 13.48 -2.53 -11.61
C ASN A 215 14.36 -2.10 -10.44
N ASN A 216 14.62 -0.80 -10.29
CA ASN A 216 15.35 -0.28 -9.14
C ASN A 216 14.59 -0.53 -7.83
N PHE A 217 13.29 -0.22 -7.79
CA PHE A 217 12.42 -0.48 -6.65
C PHE A 217 12.44 -1.96 -6.24
N PHE A 218 12.28 -2.87 -7.22
CA PHE A 218 12.32 -4.31 -6.99
C PHE A 218 13.70 -4.77 -6.54
N SER A 219 14.79 -4.21 -7.07
CA SER A 219 16.15 -4.51 -6.63
C SER A 219 16.39 -4.11 -5.17
N LEU A 220 15.83 -2.99 -4.71
CA LEU A 220 15.95 -2.58 -3.31
C LEU A 220 15.11 -3.47 -2.39
N LEU A 221 13.92 -3.85 -2.84
CA LEU A 221 13.06 -4.82 -2.14
C LEU A 221 13.70 -6.20 -2.06
N SER A 222 14.33 -6.67 -3.14
CA SER A 222 14.94 -8.01 -3.21
C SER A 222 16.07 -8.16 -2.18
N ILE A 223 16.84 -7.11 -1.93
CA ILE A 223 17.85 -7.08 -0.85
C ILE A 223 17.20 -7.36 0.51
N LYS A 224 16.09 -6.68 0.81
CA LYS A 224 15.34 -6.92 2.05
C LYS A 224 14.73 -8.33 2.07
N MET A 225 14.16 -8.79 0.96
CA MET A 225 13.52 -10.10 0.92
C MET A 225 14.54 -11.23 1.09
N ASN A 226 15.71 -11.13 0.46
CA ASN A 226 16.80 -12.10 0.57
C ASN A 226 17.42 -12.17 1.97
N SER A 227 17.44 -11.06 2.71
CA SER A 227 17.97 -11.04 4.07
C SER A 227 17.00 -11.61 5.11
N ASN A 228 15.75 -11.88 4.73
CA ASN A 228 14.70 -12.31 5.65
C ASN A 228 14.39 -13.81 5.49
N PRO A 229 14.70 -14.64 6.50
CA PRO A 229 14.53 -16.09 6.40
C PRO A 229 13.06 -16.53 6.28
N MET A 230 12.09 -15.66 6.57
CA MET A 230 10.66 -15.95 6.40
C MET A 230 10.21 -15.93 4.94
N ILE A 231 10.92 -15.22 4.05
CA ILE A 231 10.61 -15.15 2.63
C ILE A 231 11.35 -16.29 1.91
N LYS A 232 10.58 -17.24 1.39
CA LYS A 232 11.09 -18.41 0.67
C LYS A 232 11.51 -18.08 -0.76
N SER A 233 10.66 -17.34 -1.46
CA SER A 233 10.86 -16.93 -2.84
C SER A 233 10.00 -15.72 -3.15
N TYR A 234 10.32 -15.01 -4.23
CA TYR A 234 9.55 -13.89 -4.74
C TYR A 234 9.84 -13.72 -6.23
N HIS A 235 8.90 -13.16 -6.96
CA HIS A 235 9.08 -12.87 -8.38
C HIS A 235 8.21 -11.68 -8.81
N LEU A 236 8.71 -10.93 -9.80
CA LEU A 236 7.97 -9.86 -10.45
C LEU A 236 7.39 -10.40 -11.77
N ASP A 237 6.06 -10.36 -11.88
CA ASP A 237 5.32 -10.65 -13.11
C ASP A 237 4.96 -9.33 -13.81
N ASN A 238 5.08 -9.32 -15.14
CA ASN A 238 4.80 -8.18 -15.99
C ASN A 238 3.88 -8.62 -17.14
N GLN A 239 2.62 -8.18 -17.08
CA GLN A 239 1.60 -8.56 -18.05
C GLN A 239 1.03 -7.32 -18.75
N ILE A 240 0.96 -7.36 -20.08
CA ILE A 240 0.22 -6.35 -20.85
C ILE A 240 -1.24 -6.80 -20.94
N LYS A 241 -2.17 -5.92 -20.57
CA LYS A 241 -3.61 -6.12 -20.72
C LYS A 241 -4.21 -5.00 -21.55
N GLU A 242 -4.95 -5.37 -22.58
CA GLU A 242 -5.85 -4.45 -23.27
C GLU A 242 -7.11 -4.28 -22.42
N GLN A 243 -7.44 -3.04 -22.07
CA GLN A 243 -8.67 -2.69 -21.34
C GLN A 243 -9.34 -1.54 -22.05
N SER A 244 -10.61 -1.71 -22.42
CA SER A 244 -11.34 -0.73 -23.23
C SER A 244 -11.72 0.57 -22.49
N THR A 245 -11.67 0.58 -21.16
CA THR A 245 -12.11 1.72 -20.32
C THR A 245 -11.53 1.61 -18.91
N TRP A 246 -11.00 2.71 -18.36
CA TRP A 246 -10.72 2.83 -16.91
C TRP A 246 -12.04 3.02 -16.14
N CYS A 247 -12.20 2.30 -15.03
CA CYS A 247 -13.04 2.74 -13.91
C CYS A 247 -12.07 3.11 -12.78
N LEU A 248 -11.81 4.41 -12.62
CA LEU A 248 -11.08 4.94 -11.46
C LEU A 248 -12.04 5.18 -10.30
#